data_AF-A0A3Q1LX38-F1
#
_entry.id   AF-A0A3Q1LX38-F1
#
_cell.length_a   1.000
_cell.length_b   1.000
_cell.length_c   1.000
_cell.angle_alpha   90.00
_cell.angle_beta   90.00
_cell.angle_gamma   90.00
#
_symmetry.space_group_name_H-M   'P 1'
#
loop_
_entity.id
_entity.type
_entity.pdbx_description
1 polymer ?
#
loop_
_entity_poly.entity_id
_entity_poly.type
_entity_poly.pdbx_seq_one_letter_code
_entity_poly.pdbx_strand_id
1 'polypeptide(L)'
;MEEAGQDPLDDVRDVMEIPKLEITKQNLDSLNSDLEKDLQRMDEANQVLLKKIQEKEETIQSLERDITLSVRQAREREELDHRTAEKEAALRDLELETAKLFTIWGMVFQISRKFKNVGLDKEALKQMLAELKVKLQKSTESCASQEKELVKIESDYQSVYQLCEDQAHYIKKYQEILRQMEKEKEMLLLEKEVQRWRSSIQSAKTRPGADCGSDHELLIAKFRLKLKKVGKTTRPFRCKAQNNATQIVKPGSTLVETIQSNMEKTIVKKQKRIFWYRHFRYFIFVVMIFFRLLGYVLFYLQYINPDLLVDALPMVMSRETLTRLRDALFPFLTLEVEEVLPH
;
A
#
# COMPACT_ATOMS: atom_id res chain seq x y z
N MET A 1 -30.19 -86.18 -40.28
CA MET A 1 -28.85 -85.61 -40.08
C MET A 1 -28.77 -84.45 -41.05
N GLU A 2 -29.18 -83.27 -40.63
CA GLU A 2 -29.18 -82.06 -41.45
C GLU A 2 -27.89 -81.32 -41.12
N GLU A 3 -27.00 -81.27 -42.10
CA GLU A 3 -25.66 -80.70 -42.02
C GLU A 3 -25.79 -79.17 -42.06
N ALA A 4 -25.35 -78.51 -40.98
CA ALA A 4 -25.32 -77.06 -40.89
C ALA A 4 -24.30 -76.52 -41.89
N GLY A 5 -24.78 -75.92 -42.99
CA GLY A 5 -23.94 -75.16 -43.91
C GLY A 5 -23.52 -73.85 -43.26
N GLN A 6 -22.27 -73.75 -42.82
CA GLN A 6 -21.63 -72.46 -42.55
C GLN A 6 -21.39 -71.74 -43.88
N ASP A 7 -21.98 -70.55 -44.05
CA ASP A 7 -21.85 -69.71 -45.23
C ASP A 7 -20.40 -69.13 -45.32
N PRO A 8 -19.63 -69.38 -46.39
CA PRO A 8 -18.25 -68.90 -46.54
C PRO A 8 -18.10 -67.36 -46.54
N LEU A 9 -19.20 -66.62 -46.66
CA LEU A 9 -19.22 -65.15 -46.71
C LEU A 9 -19.17 -64.48 -45.33
N ASP A 10 -19.60 -65.17 -44.26
CA ASP A 10 -19.54 -64.64 -42.89
C ASP A 10 -18.09 -64.61 -42.39
N ASP A 11 -17.30 -65.64 -42.72
CA ASP A 11 -15.89 -65.76 -42.31
C ASP A 11 -15.01 -64.65 -42.91
N VAL A 12 -15.30 -64.21 -44.15
CA VAL A 12 -14.56 -63.10 -44.81
C VAL A 12 -14.96 -61.72 -44.26
N ARG A 13 -16.20 -61.57 -43.80
CA ARG A 13 -16.69 -60.35 -43.15
C ARG A 13 -16.03 -60.16 -41.78
N ASP A 14 -15.96 -61.24 -41.00
CA ASP A 14 -15.30 -61.26 -39.68
C ASP A 14 -13.80 -60.96 -39.80
N VAL A 15 -13.12 -61.49 -40.82
CA VAL A 15 -11.68 -61.25 -41.08
C VAL A 15 -11.34 -59.77 -41.34
N MET A 16 -12.26 -58.98 -41.90
CA MET A 16 -12.04 -57.54 -42.14
C MET A 16 -12.61 -56.62 -41.07
N GLU A 17 -13.62 -57.05 -40.32
CA GLU A 17 -14.22 -56.26 -39.24
C GLU A 17 -13.40 -56.32 -37.94
N ILE A 18 -12.79 -57.47 -37.61
CA ILE A 18 -11.94 -57.64 -36.43
C ILE A 18 -10.75 -56.66 -36.42
N PRO A 19 -9.96 -56.48 -37.50
CA PRO A 19 -8.86 -55.51 -37.52
C PRO A 19 -9.31 -54.06 -37.41
N LYS A 20 -10.48 -53.71 -37.96
CA LYS A 20 -11.05 -52.35 -37.83
C LYS A 20 -11.45 -52.08 -36.39
N LEU A 21 -12.08 -53.05 -35.74
CA LEU A 21 -12.44 -52.99 -34.32
C LEU A 21 -11.18 -52.86 -33.45
N GLU A 22 -10.12 -53.63 -33.75
CA GLU A 22 -8.83 -53.54 -33.05
C GLU A 22 -8.22 -52.13 -33.17
N ILE A 23 -8.23 -51.53 -34.37
CA ILE A 23 -7.76 -50.15 -34.58
C ILE A 23 -8.63 -49.15 -33.81
N THR A 24 -9.96 -49.30 -33.82
CA THR A 24 -10.84 -48.40 -33.05
C THR A 24 -10.62 -48.53 -31.54
N LYS A 25 -10.35 -49.73 -31.03
CA LYS A 25 -10.01 -49.98 -29.63
C LYS A 25 -8.71 -49.29 -29.25
N GLN A 26 -7.66 -49.44 -30.06
CA GLN A 26 -6.38 -48.74 -29.82
C GLN A 26 -6.53 -47.21 -29.84
N ASN A 27 -7.35 -46.67 -30.73
CA ASN A 27 -7.66 -45.24 -30.76
C ASN A 27 -8.41 -44.78 -29.50
N LEU A 28 -9.38 -45.58 -29.03
CA LEU A 28 -10.10 -45.32 -27.78
C LEU A 28 -9.16 -45.38 -26.56
N ASP A 29 -8.26 -46.35 -26.50
CA ASP A 29 -7.26 -46.49 -25.43
C ASP A 29 -6.30 -45.29 -25.41
N SER A 30 -5.87 -44.81 -26.58
CA SER A 30 -5.05 -43.60 -26.69
C SER A 30 -5.81 -42.36 -26.21
N LEU A 31 -7.08 -42.20 -26.61
CA LEU A 31 -7.91 -41.06 -26.21
C LEU A 31 -8.17 -41.07 -24.69
N ASN A 32 -8.45 -42.24 -24.12
CA ASN A 32 -8.64 -42.41 -22.68
C ASN A 32 -7.36 -42.06 -21.91
N SER A 33 -6.18 -42.49 -22.39
CA SER A 33 -4.90 -42.12 -21.80
C SER A 33 -4.64 -40.61 -21.84
N ASP A 34 -5.03 -39.93 -22.92
CA ASP A 34 -4.88 -38.49 -23.03
C ASP A 34 -5.85 -37.73 -22.13
N LEU A 35 -7.10 -38.20 -22.01
CA LEU A 35 -8.07 -37.65 -21.07
C LEU A 35 -7.61 -37.78 -19.61
N GLU A 36 -7.06 -38.95 -19.24
CA GLU A 36 -6.52 -39.19 -17.90
C GLU A 36 -5.36 -38.24 -17.57
N LYS A 37 -4.46 -38.01 -18.53
CA LYS A 37 -3.37 -37.02 -18.38
C LYS A 37 -3.91 -35.60 -18.23
N ASP A 38 -4.95 -35.22 -18.96
CA ASP A 38 -5.52 -33.88 -18.87
C ASP A 38 -6.27 -33.65 -17.56
N LEU A 39 -6.98 -34.67 -17.05
CA LEU A 39 -7.55 -34.67 -15.70
C LEU A 39 -6.45 -34.49 -14.65
N GLN A 40 -5.36 -35.27 -14.75
CA GLN A 40 -4.24 -35.15 -13.81
C GLN A 40 -3.59 -33.76 -13.86
N ARG A 41 -3.38 -33.18 -15.06
CA ARG A 41 -2.86 -31.81 -15.20
C ARG A 41 -3.80 -30.78 -14.57
N MET A 42 -5.10 -30.95 -14.73
CA MET A 42 -6.10 -30.06 -14.15
C MET A 42 -6.08 -30.15 -12.61
N ASP A 43 -5.96 -31.35 -12.07
CA ASP A 43 -5.84 -31.57 -10.61
C ASP A 43 -4.56 -30.94 -10.05
N GLU A 44 -3.42 -31.12 -10.73
CA GLU A 44 -2.16 -30.48 -10.35
C GLU A 44 -2.27 -28.95 -10.38
N ALA A 45 -2.90 -28.38 -11.41
CA ALA A 45 -3.14 -26.94 -11.51
C ALA A 45 -4.05 -26.42 -10.39
N ASN A 46 -5.12 -27.16 -10.06
CA ASN A 46 -6.04 -26.82 -8.98
C ASN A 46 -5.35 -26.87 -7.61
N GLN A 47 -4.49 -27.86 -7.36
CA GLN A 47 -3.69 -27.92 -6.13
C GLN A 47 -2.74 -26.71 -6.00
N VAL A 48 -2.11 -26.29 -7.10
CA VAL A 48 -1.25 -25.08 -7.10
C VAL A 48 -2.07 -23.83 -6.81
N LEU A 49 -3.28 -23.71 -7.36
CA LEU A 49 -4.18 -22.59 -7.08
C LEU A 49 -4.63 -22.58 -5.62
N LEU A 50 -4.98 -23.73 -5.04
CA LEU A 50 -5.35 -23.85 -3.63
C LEU A 50 -4.21 -23.38 -2.72
N LYS A 51 -2.97 -23.79 -2.98
CA LYS A 51 -1.80 -23.29 -2.22
C LYS A 51 -1.66 -21.77 -2.32
N LYS A 52 -1.81 -21.20 -3.52
CA LYS A 52 -1.77 -19.74 -3.70
C LYS A 52 -2.91 -19.02 -2.97
N ILE A 53 -4.11 -19.59 -2.95
CA ILE A 53 -5.25 -19.03 -2.21
C ILE A 53 -4.92 -19.02 -0.72
N GLN A 54 -4.42 -20.13 -0.18
CA GLN A 54 -4.03 -20.23 1.23
C GLN A 54 -2.93 -19.23 1.60
N GLU A 55 -1.87 -19.11 0.79
CA GLU A 55 -0.83 -18.09 0.99
C GLU A 55 -1.41 -16.68 0.99
N LYS A 56 -2.38 -16.38 0.11
CA LYS A 56 -3.06 -15.08 0.09
C LYS A 56 -3.94 -14.86 1.32
N GLU A 57 -4.64 -15.88 1.78
CA GLU A 57 -5.46 -15.87 3.00
C GLU A 57 -4.59 -15.49 4.22
N GLU A 58 -3.42 -16.11 4.36
CA GLU A 58 -2.47 -15.82 5.44
C GLU A 58 -1.96 -14.36 5.38
N THR A 59 -1.70 -13.84 4.18
CA THR A 59 -1.30 -12.43 4.02
C THR A 59 -2.42 -11.47 4.38
N ILE A 60 -3.67 -11.79 4.02
CA ILE A 60 -4.84 -10.99 4.36
C ILE A 60 -5.01 -10.96 5.88
N GLN A 61 -4.97 -12.12 6.54
CA GLN A 61 -5.08 -12.20 8.00
C GLN A 61 -3.97 -11.40 8.71
N SER A 62 -2.76 -11.37 8.15
CA SER A 62 -1.69 -10.54 8.69
C SER A 62 -1.99 -9.05 8.58
N LEU A 63 -2.47 -8.62 7.42
CA LEU A 63 -2.85 -7.22 7.19
C LEU A 63 -4.04 -6.81 8.06
N GLU A 64 -5.01 -7.70 8.28
CA GLU A 64 -6.15 -7.45 9.18
C GLU A 64 -5.71 -7.26 10.63
N ARG A 65 -4.74 -8.05 11.11
CA ARG A 65 -4.12 -7.88 12.43
C ARG A 65 -3.43 -6.52 12.53
N ASP A 66 -2.66 -6.13 11.51
CA ASP A 66 -1.96 -4.84 11.47
C ASP A 66 -2.92 -3.65 11.46
N ILE A 67 -4.01 -3.74 10.68
CA ILE A 67 -5.07 -2.71 10.65
C ILE A 67 -5.72 -2.57 12.02
N THR A 68 -6.04 -3.69 12.68
CA THR A 68 -6.66 -3.69 14.02
C THR A 68 -5.75 -3.01 15.05
N LEU A 69 -4.44 -3.28 14.99
CA LEU A 69 -3.45 -2.63 15.85
C LEU A 69 -3.32 -1.13 15.53
N SER A 70 -3.29 -0.75 14.26
CA SER A 70 -3.20 0.64 13.83
C SER A 70 -4.42 1.46 14.26
N VAL A 71 -5.63 0.89 14.17
CA VAL A 71 -6.87 1.52 14.65
C VAL A 71 -6.81 1.76 16.16
N ARG A 72 -6.33 0.79 16.94
CA ARG A 72 -6.14 0.96 18.39
C ARG A 72 -5.19 2.10 18.70
N GLN A 73 -4.04 2.15 18.03
CA GLN A 73 -3.06 3.22 18.21
C GLN A 73 -3.60 4.60 17.79
N ALA A 74 -4.41 4.66 16.73
CA ALA A 74 -5.06 5.91 16.32
C ALA A 74 -5.99 6.45 17.42
N ARG A 75 -6.78 5.57 18.04
CA ARG A 75 -7.64 5.93 19.17
C ARG A 75 -6.83 6.43 20.38
N GLU A 76 -5.73 5.75 20.70
CA GLU A 76 -4.82 6.17 21.78
C GLU A 76 -4.21 7.56 21.49
N ARG A 77 -3.87 7.86 20.22
CA ARG A 77 -3.42 9.21 19.83
C ARG A 77 -4.51 10.25 19.99
N GLU A 78 -5.75 9.97 19.57
CA GLU A 78 -6.88 10.90 19.74
C GLU A 78 -7.15 11.21 21.23
N GLU A 79 -7.04 10.20 22.11
CA GLU A 79 -7.18 10.40 23.56
C GLU A 79 -6.05 11.28 24.13
N LEU A 80 -4.82 11.12 23.64
CA LEU A 80 -3.69 11.97 24.01
C LEU A 80 -3.82 13.40 23.49
N ASP A 81 -4.31 13.57 22.26
CA ASP A 81 -4.55 14.89 21.65
C ASP A 81 -5.63 15.65 22.43
N HIS A 82 -6.70 14.96 22.85
CA HIS A 82 -7.74 15.56 23.68
C HIS A 82 -7.18 16.03 25.04
N ARG A 83 -6.42 15.17 25.74
CA ARG A 83 -5.75 15.54 27.00
C ARG A 83 -4.78 16.71 26.81
N THR A 84 -4.08 16.76 25.69
CA THR A 84 -3.15 17.85 25.37
C THR A 84 -3.90 19.16 25.20
N ALA A 85 -5.01 19.16 24.45
CA ALA A 85 -5.87 20.33 24.29
C ALA A 85 -6.45 20.82 25.64
N GLU A 86 -6.88 19.91 26.52
CA GLU A 86 -7.31 20.26 27.89
C GLU A 86 -6.19 20.93 28.69
N LYS A 87 -4.97 20.39 28.63
CA LYS A 87 -3.81 20.96 29.32
C LYS A 87 -3.42 22.33 28.76
N GLU A 88 -3.45 22.51 27.44
CA GLU A 88 -3.21 23.80 26.79
C GLU A 88 -4.24 24.85 27.21
N ALA A 89 -5.52 24.48 27.30
CA ALA A 89 -6.58 25.39 27.75
C ALA A 89 -6.36 25.84 29.21
N ALA A 90 -6.02 24.92 30.10
CA ALA A 90 -5.68 25.24 31.49
C ALA A 90 -4.43 26.14 31.60
N LEU A 91 -3.45 25.95 30.73
CA LEU A 91 -2.24 26.77 30.69
C LEU A 91 -2.55 28.20 30.24
N ARG A 92 -3.41 28.37 29.23
CA ARG A 92 -3.89 29.71 28.80
C ARG A 92 -4.65 30.45 29.89
N ASP A 93 -5.45 29.74 30.69
CA ASP A 93 -6.16 30.34 31.83
C ASP A 93 -5.19 30.79 32.92
N LEU A 94 -4.18 29.96 33.25
CA LEU A 94 -3.11 30.35 34.16
C LEU A 94 -2.31 31.55 33.63
N GLU A 95 -1.97 31.61 32.35
CA GLU A 95 -1.33 32.79 31.74
C GLU A 95 -2.18 34.05 31.89
N LEU A 96 -3.50 33.93 31.71
CA LEU A 96 -4.43 35.04 31.89
C LEU A 96 -4.46 35.52 33.35
N GLU A 97 -4.55 34.60 34.32
CA GLU A 97 -4.46 34.92 35.75
C GLU A 97 -3.11 35.55 36.10
N THR A 98 -2.02 35.07 35.51
CA THR A 98 -0.69 35.64 35.69
C THR A 98 -0.62 37.07 35.15
N ALA A 99 -1.25 37.36 34.00
CA ALA A 99 -1.36 38.71 33.45
C ALA A 99 -2.23 39.64 34.31
N LYS A 100 -3.33 39.13 34.89
CA LYS A 100 -4.14 39.85 35.88
C LYS A 100 -3.33 40.20 37.14
N LEU A 101 -2.56 39.24 37.67
CA LEU A 101 -1.67 39.49 38.80
C LEU A 101 -0.58 40.52 38.46
N PHE A 102 -0.03 40.48 37.25
CA PHE A 102 0.96 41.46 36.79
C PHE A 102 0.39 42.89 36.70
N THR A 103 -0.85 43.04 36.21
CA THR A 103 -1.54 44.34 36.18
C THR A 103 -1.88 44.86 37.58
N ILE A 104 -2.36 43.99 38.48
CA ILE A 104 -2.55 44.34 39.90
C ILE A 104 -1.23 44.76 40.53
N TRP A 105 -0.14 44.03 40.28
CA TRP A 105 1.20 44.37 40.76
C TRP A 105 1.65 45.75 40.26
N GLY A 106 1.38 46.09 39.00
CA GLY A 106 1.61 47.43 38.44
C GLY A 106 0.79 48.52 39.13
N MET A 107 -0.48 48.25 39.44
CA MET A 107 -1.32 49.17 40.23
C MET A 107 -0.80 49.34 41.65
N VAL A 108 -0.40 48.26 42.32
CA VAL A 108 0.22 48.27 43.66
C VAL A 108 1.53 49.06 43.64
N PHE A 109 2.36 48.88 42.62
CA PHE A 109 3.62 49.64 42.44
C PHE A 109 3.36 51.15 42.24
N GLN A 110 2.34 51.50 41.46
CA GLN A 110 1.90 52.90 41.30
C GLN A 110 1.36 53.51 42.60
N ILE A 111 0.55 52.76 43.36
CA ILE A 111 0.05 53.17 44.67
C ILE A 111 1.24 53.33 45.64
N SER A 112 2.18 52.40 45.66
CA SER A 112 3.39 52.47 46.49
C SER A 112 4.29 53.65 46.14
N ARG A 113 4.28 54.12 44.87
CA ARG A 113 4.97 55.35 44.44
C ARG A 113 4.19 56.62 44.83
N LYS A 114 2.85 56.57 44.86
CA LYS A 114 1.97 57.68 45.24
C LYS A 114 1.83 57.85 46.77
N PHE A 115 1.96 56.78 47.55
CA PHE A 115 2.01 56.82 49.01
C PHE A 115 3.41 57.22 49.51
N LYS A 116 3.81 58.47 49.26
CA LYS A 116 4.91 59.11 49.99
C LYS A 116 4.44 59.97 51.15
N ASN A 117 3.13 60.22 51.32
CA ASN A 117 2.61 61.06 52.41
C ASN A 117 1.18 60.65 52.79
N VAL A 118 0.97 59.49 53.42
CA VAL A 118 -0.21 59.25 54.27
C VAL A 118 0.22 58.30 55.39
N GLY A 119 0.05 58.74 56.63
CA GLY A 119 0.30 57.92 57.81
C GLY A 119 -0.65 56.73 57.83
N LEU A 120 -0.13 55.55 57.52
CA LEU A 120 -0.76 54.27 57.75
C LEU A 120 -0.16 53.65 59.01
N ASP A 121 -1.04 53.10 59.83
CA ASP A 121 -0.71 52.46 61.10
C ASP A 121 0.44 51.45 60.94
N LYS A 122 1.52 51.71 61.66
CA LYS A 122 2.85 51.08 61.51
C LYS A 122 2.80 49.59 61.81
N GLU A 123 1.84 49.17 62.62
CA GLU A 123 1.63 47.78 63.04
C GLU A 123 0.89 46.97 61.96
N ALA A 124 -0.10 47.55 61.26
CA ALA A 124 -0.77 46.89 60.13
C ALA A 124 0.20 46.63 58.95
N LEU A 125 1.15 47.55 58.71
CA LEU A 125 2.21 47.37 57.71
C LEU A 125 3.20 46.26 58.09
N LYS A 126 3.56 46.14 59.36
CA LYS A 126 4.41 45.02 59.84
C LYS A 126 3.73 43.67 59.66
N GLN A 127 2.42 43.60 59.94
CA GLN A 127 1.66 42.36 59.81
C GLN A 127 1.53 41.91 58.34
N MET A 128 1.18 42.84 57.44
CA MET A 128 1.17 42.55 55.99
C MET A 128 2.56 42.16 55.47
N LEU A 129 3.63 42.79 55.95
CA LEU A 129 4.99 42.47 55.54
C LEU A 129 5.40 41.06 56.00
N ALA A 130 5.01 40.65 57.21
CA ALA A 130 5.25 39.29 57.70
C ALA A 130 4.46 38.25 56.87
N GLU A 131 3.19 38.53 56.56
CA GLU A 131 2.34 37.63 55.77
C GLU A 131 2.88 37.47 54.33
N LEU A 132 3.30 38.57 53.70
CA LEU A 132 3.93 38.53 52.37
C LEU A 132 5.25 37.77 52.38
N LYS A 133 6.06 37.90 53.45
CA LYS A 133 7.32 37.17 53.59
C LYS A 133 7.11 35.66 53.70
N VAL A 134 6.08 35.23 54.43
CA VAL A 134 5.70 33.81 54.54
C VAL A 134 5.16 33.29 53.20
N LYS A 135 4.28 34.03 52.51
CA LYS A 135 3.77 33.66 51.18
C LYS A 135 4.90 33.57 50.15
N LEU A 136 5.85 34.51 50.19
CA LEU A 136 7.02 34.50 49.33
C LEU A 136 7.84 33.22 49.59
N GLN A 137 8.19 32.95 50.85
CA GLN A 137 8.98 31.75 51.21
C GLN A 137 8.30 30.45 50.79
N LYS A 138 6.98 30.32 51.02
CA LYS A 138 6.19 29.17 50.58
C LYS A 138 6.22 29.01 49.05
N SER A 139 6.15 30.12 48.31
CA SER A 139 6.25 30.10 46.85
C SER A 139 7.65 29.71 46.38
N THR A 140 8.72 30.15 47.05
CA THR A 140 10.10 29.79 46.70
C THR A 140 10.36 28.30 46.89
N GLU A 141 9.87 27.73 47.99
CA GLU A 141 10.00 26.29 48.29
C GLU A 141 9.23 25.44 47.26
N SER A 142 8.02 25.86 46.89
CA SER A 142 7.24 25.22 45.81
C SER A 142 7.95 25.29 44.46
N CYS A 143 8.55 26.44 44.14
CA CYS A 143 9.29 26.63 42.89
C CYS A 143 10.52 25.72 42.83
N ALA A 144 11.28 25.64 43.93
CA ALA A 144 12.44 24.73 44.05
C ALA A 144 12.06 23.25 43.95
N SER A 145 10.86 22.87 44.42
CA SER A 145 10.35 21.51 44.24
C SER A 145 9.99 21.21 42.78
N GLN A 146 9.36 22.16 42.08
CA GLN A 146 9.02 22.00 40.66
C GLN A 146 10.26 21.97 39.77
N GLU A 147 11.28 22.76 40.08
CA GLU A 147 12.54 22.78 39.34
C GLU A 147 13.24 21.42 39.36
N LYS A 148 13.21 20.71 40.51
CA LYS A 148 13.76 19.35 40.62
C LYS A 148 13.01 18.34 39.76
N GLU A 149 11.68 18.41 39.72
CA GLU A 149 10.88 17.54 38.86
C GLU A 149 11.14 17.82 37.37
N LEU A 150 11.32 19.09 36.98
CA LEU A 150 11.68 19.45 35.61
C LEU A 150 13.04 18.89 35.20
N VAL A 151 14.06 19.00 36.06
CA VAL A 151 15.40 18.42 35.80
C VAL A 151 15.31 16.90 35.63
N LYS A 152 14.47 16.23 36.42
CA LYS A 152 14.24 14.79 36.27
C LYS A 152 13.58 14.45 34.93
N ILE A 153 12.53 15.18 34.55
CA ILE A 153 11.83 14.98 33.26
C ILE A 153 12.78 15.23 32.08
N GLU A 154 13.64 16.25 32.17
CA GLU A 154 14.65 16.54 31.15
C GLU A 154 15.64 15.39 31.00
N SER A 155 16.12 14.84 32.12
CA SER A 155 16.97 13.64 32.13
C SER A 155 16.28 12.42 31.51
N ASP A 156 15.02 12.16 31.88
CA ASP A 156 14.25 11.05 31.34
C ASP A 156 14.02 11.21 29.83
N TYR A 157 13.69 12.43 29.37
CA TYR A 157 13.55 12.74 27.94
C TYR A 157 14.85 12.52 27.17
N GLN A 158 15.98 12.97 27.72
CA GLN A 158 17.31 12.76 27.13
C GLN A 158 17.60 11.26 26.95
N SER A 159 17.23 10.43 27.94
CA SER A 159 17.41 8.97 27.87
C SER A 159 16.56 8.31 26.77
N VAL A 160 15.30 8.73 26.65
CA VAL A 160 14.39 8.24 25.59
C VAL A 160 14.89 8.67 24.21
N TYR A 161 15.40 9.89 24.10
CA TYR A 161 15.97 10.38 22.85
C TYR A 161 17.16 9.53 22.39
N GLN A 162 18.07 9.16 23.29
CA GLN A 162 19.18 8.26 22.97
C GLN A 162 18.71 6.87 22.51
N LEU A 163 17.70 6.30 23.17
CA LEU A 163 17.11 5.02 22.73
C LEU A 163 16.51 5.11 21.31
N CYS A 164 15.88 6.24 20.97
CA CYS A 164 15.36 6.48 19.64
C CYS A 164 16.48 6.56 18.59
N GLU A 165 17.62 7.18 18.91
CA GLU A 165 18.79 7.22 18.02
C GLU A 165 19.35 5.81 17.76
N ASP A 166 19.48 5.00 18.81
CA ASP A 166 19.92 3.60 18.70
C ASP A 166 18.96 2.78 17.84
N GLN A 167 17.65 2.89 18.08
CA GLN A 167 16.64 2.21 17.27
C GLN A 167 16.70 2.63 15.80
N ALA A 168 16.89 3.93 15.51
CA ALA A 168 17.06 4.41 14.15
C ALA A 168 18.30 3.82 13.48
N HIS A 169 19.41 3.68 14.23
CA HIS A 169 20.62 3.02 13.75
C HIS A 169 20.36 1.55 13.38
N TYR A 170 19.68 0.79 14.24
CA TYR A 170 19.33 -0.61 13.96
C TYR A 170 18.41 -0.75 12.75
N ILE A 171 17.36 0.08 12.64
CA ILE A 171 16.46 0.08 11.47
C ILE A 171 17.25 0.31 10.19
N LYS A 172 18.15 1.30 10.18
CA LYS A 172 19.00 1.59 9.03
C LYS A 172 19.91 0.40 8.67
N LYS A 173 20.45 -0.30 9.67
CA LYS A 173 21.25 -1.51 9.46
C LYS A 173 20.43 -2.65 8.85
N TYR A 174 19.21 -2.89 9.34
CA TYR A 174 18.32 -3.91 8.78
C TYR A 174 17.91 -3.59 7.34
N GLN A 175 17.61 -2.33 7.03
CA GLN A 175 17.31 -1.89 5.67
C GLN A 175 18.47 -2.16 4.70
N GLU A 176 19.72 -1.92 5.14
CA GLU A 176 20.89 -2.20 4.31
C GLU A 176 21.10 -3.71 4.08
N ILE A 177 20.89 -4.54 5.10
CA ILE A 177 20.94 -6.01 4.97
C ILE A 177 19.88 -6.51 3.98
N LEU A 178 18.64 -6.02 4.08
CA LEU A 178 17.57 -6.35 3.14
C LEU A 178 17.96 -5.98 1.70
N ARG A 179 18.52 -4.79 1.49
CA ARG A 179 19.00 -4.33 0.18
C ARG A 179 20.12 -5.22 -0.36
N GLN A 180 21.01 -5.67 0.51
CA GLN A 180 22.11 -6.56 0.14
C GLN A 180 21.60 -7.94 -0.27
N MET A 181 20.66 -8.51 0.48
CA MET A 181 20.04 -9.80 0.13
C MET A 181 19.29 -9.75 -1.21
N GLU A 182 18.63 -8.64 -1.52
CA GLU A 182 17.95 -8.48 -2.81
C GLU A 182 18.95 -8.47 -3.98
N LYS A 183 20.06 -7.73 -3.84
CA LYS A 183 21.15 -7.75 -4.82
C LYS A 183 21.79 -9.12 -4.98
N GLU A 184 22.00 -9.85 -3.88
CA GLU A 184 22.55 -11.21 -3.91
C GLU A 184 21.59 -12.18 -4.63
N LYS A 185 20.28 -12.04 -4.41
CA LYS A 185 19.28 -12.82 -5.12
C LYS A 185 19.29 -12.52 -6.63
N GLU A 186 19.38 -11.25 -7.03
CA GLU A 186 19.52 -10.86 -8.43
C GLU A 186 20.82 -11.41 -9.05
N MET A 187 21.94 -11.29 -8.34
CA MET A 187 23.24 -11.84 -8.76
C MET A 187 23.15 -13.35 -8.96
N LEU A 188 22.51 -14.07 -8.04
CA LEU A 188 22.34 -15.52 -8.12
C LEU A 188 21.44 -15.94 -9.30
N LEU A 189 20.43 -15.15 -9.64
CA LEU A 189 19.62 -15.38 -10.84
C LEU A 189 20.44 -15.16 -12.11
N LEU A 190 21.18 -14.04 -12.20
CA LEU A 190 22.07 -13.75 -13.32
C LEU A 190 23.14 -14.82 -13.46
N GLU A 191 23.74 -15.29 -12.37
CA GLU A 191 24.71 -16.37 -12.40
C GLU A 191 24.10 -17.67 -12.93
N LYS A 192 22.89 -18.05 -12.50
CA LYS A 192 22.17 -19.21 -13.06
C LYS A 192 21.94 -19.06 -14.57
N GLU A 193 21.56 -17.87 -15.04
CA GLU A 193 21.40 -17.61 -16.47
C GLU A 193 22.73 -17.69 -17.21
N VAL A 194 23.81 -17.09 -16.68
CA VAL A 194 25.16 -17.16 -17.24
C VAL A 194 25.63 -18.61 -17.30
N GLN A 195 25.44 -19.41 -16.26
CA GLN A 195 25.77 -20.85 -16.24
C GLN A 195 24.95 -21.63 -17.26
N ARG A 196 23.67 -21.29 -17.44
CA ARG A 196 22.82 -21.87 -18.48
C ARG A 196 23.31 -21.53 -19.89
N TRP A 197 23.69 -20.29 -20.14
CA TRP A 197 24.28 -19.88 -21.42
C TRP A 197 25.63 -20.54 -21.67
N ARG A 198 26.48 -20.61 -20.64
CA ARG A 198 27.80 -21.25 -20.69
C ARG A 198 27.69 -22.74 -21.03
N SER A 199 26.77 -23.47 -20.39
CA SER A 199 26.49 -24.88 -20.70
C SER A 199 25.81 -25.11 -22.06
N SER A 200 25.26 -24.06 -22.68
CA SER A 200 24.71 -24.12 -24.03
C SER A 200 25.80 -23.97 -25.10
N ILE A 201 26.97 -23.42 -24.78
CA ILE A 201 28.12 -23.32 -25.69
C ILE A 201 28.78 -24.68 -25.81
N GLN A 202 28.79 -25.27 -27.00
CA GLN A 202 29.45 -26.54 -27.27
C GLN A 202 30.93 -26.36 -27.65
N SER A 203 31.23 -25.29 -28.41
CA SER A 203 32.61 -24.96 -28.80
C SER A 203 32.70 -23.50 -29.19
N ALA A 204 33.79 -22.83 -28.82
CA ALA A 204 34.16 -21.52 -29.35
C ALA A 204 35.61 -21.62 -29.84
N LYS A 205 35.88 -21.19 -31.08
CA LYS A 205 37.21 -21.25 -31.69
C LYS A 205 37.48 -19.96 -32.44
N THR A 206 38.68 -19.42 -32.31
CA THR A 206 39.16 -18.35 -33.18
C THR A 206 39.85 -18.97 -34.40
N ARG A 207 39.62 -18.39 -35.58
CA ARG A 207 40.27 -18.78 -36.83
C ARG A 207 40.98 -17.55 -37.40
N PRO A 208 42.32 -17.56 -37.52
CA PRO A 208 43.03 -16.49 -38.20
C PRO A 208 42.76 -16.56 -39.72
N GLY A 209 42.76 -15.39 -40.38
CA GLY A 209 42.63 -15.28 -41.84
C GLY A 209 41.22 -14.93 -42.34
N ALA A 210 40.49 -14.07 -41.62
CA ALA A 210 39.18 -13.59 -42.06
C ALA A 210 39.24 -12.74 -43.33
N ASP A 211 40.35 -12.03 -43.51
CA ASP A 211 40.59 -11.16 -44.66
C ASP A 211 42.09 -11.12 -44.98
N CYS A 212 42.45 -11.13 -46.25
CA CYS A 212 43.84 -11.25 -46.71
C CYS A 212 44.64 -9.99 -46.35
N GLY A 213 45.54 -10.08 -45.36
CA GLY A 213 46.44 -8.99 -44.96
C GLY A 213 46.01 -8.19 -43.72
N SER A 214 44.99 -8.65 -42.99
CA SER A 214 44.65 -8.13 -41.66
C SER A 214 44.87 -9.18 -40.56
N ASP A 215 45.18 -8.72 -39.35
CA ASP A 215 45.32 -9.49 -38.11
C ASP A 215 43.97 -9.91 -37.49
N HIS A 216 42.89 -9.85 -38.27
CA HIS A 216 41.55 -10.17 -37.79
C HIS A 216 41.35 -11.69 -37.63
N GLU A 217 41.05 -12.10 -36.40
CA GLU A 217 40.64 -13.47 -36.07
C GLU A 217 39.11 -13.60 -36.06
N LEU A 218 38.57 -14.58 -36.78
CA LEU A 218 37.15 -14.94 -36.77
C LEU A 218 36.82 -15.79 -35.56
N LEU A 219 35.95 -15.28 -34.66
CA LEU A 219 35.39 -16.09 -33.59
C LEU A 219 34.16 -16.85 -34.08
N ILE A 220 34.24 -18.18 -34.09
CA ILE A 220 33.14 -19.08 -34.42
C ILE A 220 32.72 -19.81 -33.15
N ALA A 221 31.45 -19.64 -32.74
CA ALA A 221 30.87 -20.34 -31.59
C ALA A 221 29.65 -21.18 -31.99
N LYS A 222 29.57 -22.40 -31.45
CA LYS A 222 28.49 -23.36 -31.66
C LYS A 222 27.66 -23.48 -30.38
N PHE A 223 26.36 -23.25 -30.48
CA PHE A 223 25.45 -23.26 -29.34
C PHE A 223 24.35 -24.32 -29.52
N ARG A 224 23.91 -24.94 -28.41
CA ARG A 224 22.77 -25.84 -28.35
C ARG A 224 21.60 -25.13 -27.64
N LEU A 225 20.54 -24.82 -28.39
CA LEU A 225 19.36 -24.13 -27.87
C LEU A 225 18.14 -25.05 -27.90
N LYS A 226 17.41 -25.13 -26.78
CA LYS A 226 16.07 -25.71 -26.72
C LYS A 226 15.04 -24.59 -26.74
N LEU A 227 14.41 -24.34 -27.88
CA LEU A 227 13.39 -23.32 -28.05
C LEU A 227 12.01 -23.88 -27.72
N LYS A 228 11.21 -23.16 -26.92
CA LYS A 228 9.78 -23.43 -26.78
C LYS A 228 9.03 -22.73 -27.94
N LYS A 229 8.07 -23.43 -28.55
CA LYS A 229 7.26 -22.90 -29.65
C LYS A 229 6.31 -21.82 -29.12
N VAL A 230 6.55 -20.56 -29.47
CA VAL A 230 5.59 -19.46 -29.27
C VAL A 230 4.67 -19.44 -30.50
N GLY A 231 3.35 -19.44 -30.27
CA GLY A 231 2.35 -19.33 -31.35
C GLY A 231 2.55 -18.04 -32.13
N LYS A 232 2.73 -18.15 -33.45
CA LYS A 232 2.94 -17.00 -34.34
C LYS A 232 1.61 -16.27 -34.57
N THR A 233 1.41 -15.11 -33.94
CA THR A 233 0.52 -14.10 -34.52
C THR A 233 1.32 -13.34 -35.58
N THR A 234 1.11 -13.69 -36.83
CA THR A 234 1.76 -13.10 -37.99
C THR A 234 1.33 -11.64 -38.14
N ARG A 235 2.18 -10.70 -37.70
CA ARG A 235 2.22 -9.36 -38.29
C ARG A 235 3.68 -9.01 -38.60
N PRO A 236 4.06 -8.87 -39.88
CA PRO A 236 5.43 -8.51 -40.23
C PRO A 236 5.69 -7.05 -39.84
N PHE A 237 6.59 -6.84 -38.88
CA PHE A 237 7.14 -5.52 -38.60
C PHE A 237 8.10 -5.16 -39.73
N ARG A 238 7.72 -4.17 -40.55
CA ARG A 238 8.56 -3.62 -41.61
C ARG A 238 9.57 -2.66 -40.97
N CYS A 239 10.81 -3.09 -40.76
CA CYS A 239 11.90 -2.19 -40.43
C CYS A 239 12.29 -1.39 -41.69
N LYS A 240 12.12 -0.07 -41.66
CA LYS A 240 12.70 0.83 -42.67
C LYS A 240 14.13 1.13 -42.27
N ALA A 241 15.10 0.65 -43.03
CA ALA A 241 16.48 1.14 -42.96
C ALA A 241 16.51 2.54 -43.59
N GLN A 242 16.74 3.56 -42.77
CA GLN A 242 17.11 4.88 -43.25
C GLN A 242 18.63 4.97 -43.24
N ASN A 243 19.21 5.00 -44.45
CA ASN A 243 20.58 5.38 -44.70
C ASN A 243 20.65 6.90 -44.59
N ASN A 244 21.39 7.44 -43.63
CA ASN A 244 21.83 8.83 -43.68
C ASN A 244 23.34 8.86 -43.46
N ALA A 245 24.05 9.17 -44.55
CA ALA A 245 25.47 9.49 -44.53
C ALA A 245 25.68 10.91 -43.97
N THR A 246 26.56 10.99 -42.99
CA THR A 246 27.57 12.03 -42.77
C THR A 246 27.12 13.49 -42.75
N GLN A 247 26.93 14.03 -41.53
CA GLN A 247 27.36 15.39 -41.22
C GLN A 247 28.28 15.33 -39.99
N ILE A 248 29.54 15.70 -40.20
CA ILE A 248 30.60 15.71 -39.18
C ILE A 248 30.36 16.94 -38.28
N VAL A 249 29.64 16.74 -37.19
CA VAL A 249 29.63 17.63 -36.03
C VAL A 249 29.64 16.74 -34.78
N LYS A 250 30.47 17.07 -33.79
CA LYS A 250 30.73 16.27 -32.57
C LYS A 250 29.42 15.65 -32.00
N PRO A 251 29.18 14.34 -32.16
CA PRO A 251 27.85 13.72 -31.94
C PRO A 251 27.49 13.46 -30.46
N GLY A 252 28.40 13.75 -29.53
CA GLY A 252 28.27 13.32 -28.14
C GLY A 252 27.36 14.18 -27.26
N SER A 253 27.39 15.50 -27.41
CA SER A 253 26.70 16.40 -26.47
C SER A 253 25.21 16.56 -26.77
N THR A 254 24.83 16.74 -28.04
CA THR A 254 23.43 16.97 -28.43
C THR A 254 22.56 15.73 -28.29
N LEU A 255 23.09 14.53 -28.53
CA LEU A 255 22.34 13.29 -28.33
C LEU A 255 22.11 13.02 -26.83
N VAL A 256 23.14 13.21 -26.00
CA VAL A 256 23.06 12.99 -24.54
C VAL A 256 22.09 13.98 -23.90
N GLU A 257 22.12 15.26 -24.27
CA GLU A 257 21.19 16.28 -23.76
C GLU A 257 19.75 16.03 -24.23
N THR A 258 19.55 15.54 -25.46
CA THR A 258 18.21 15.20 -25.98
C THR A 258 17.66 13.94 -25.32
N ILE A 259 18.49 12.96 -25.03
CA ILE A 259 18.10 11.75 -24.29
C ILE A 259 17.81 12.10 -22.83
N GLN A 260 18.68 12.87 -22.17
CA GLN A 260 18.52 13.27 -20.78
C GLN A 260 17.25 14.10 -20.58
N SER A 261 16.99 15.10 -21.42
CA SER A 261 15.79 15.94 -21.32
C SER A 261 14.49 15.17 -21.61
N ASN A 262 14.51 14.15 -22.47
CA ASN A 262 13.36 13.29 -22.70
C ASN A 262 13.13 12.31 -21.54
N MET A 263 14.19 11.78 -20.93
CA MET A 263 14.10 10.94 -19.73
C MET A 263 13.56 11.73 -18.54
N GLU A 264 14.08 12.93 -18.27
CA GLU A 264 13.58 13.82 -17.21
C GLU A 264 12.10 14.17 -17.41
N LYS A 265 11.67 14.50 -18.64
CA LYS A 265 10.25 14.72 -18.96
C LYS A 265 9.38 13.48 -18.72
N THR A 266 9.88 12.27 -18.98
CA THR A 266 9.13 11.04 -18.70
C THR A 266 9.06 10.70 -17.21
N ILE A 267 10.13 10.98 -16.44
CA ILE A 267 10.18 10.79 -14.99
C ILE A 267 9.23 11.75 -14.30
N VAL A 268 9.28 13.04 -14.63
CA VAL A 268 8.37 14.06 -14.07
C VAL A 268 6.91 13.74 -14.41
N LYS A 269 6.60 13.28 -15.63
CA LYS A 269 5.25 12.83 -16.01
C LYS A 269 4.79 11.59 -15.24
N LYS A 270 5.68 10.63 -14.99
CA LYS A 270 5.37 9.44 -14.17
C LYS A 270 5.15 9.83 -12.71
N GLN A 271 6.00 10.68 -12.15
CA GLN A 271 5.89 11.16 -10.78
C GLN A 271 4.61 11.98 -10.55
N LYS A 272 4.22 12.84 -11.51
CA LYS A 272 2.94 13.57 -11.47
C LYS A 272 1.73 12.64 -11.53
N ARG A 273 1.78 11.55 -12.32
CA ARG A 273 0.70 10.54 -12.35
C ARG A 273 0.61 9.74 -11.06
N ILE A 274 1.73 9.35 -10.47
CA ILE A 274 1.76 8.63 -9.19
C ILE A 274 1.23 9.53 -8.07
N PHE A 275 1.66 10.80 -8.04
CA PHE A 275 1.16 11.79 -7.11
C PHE A 275 -0.35 11.99 -7.26
N TRP A 276 -0.83 12.17 -8.50
CA TRP A 276 -2.25 12.34 -8.78
C TRP A 276 -3.08 11.11 -8.38
N TYR A 277 -2.58 9.90 -8.65
CA TYR A 277 -3.23 8.66 -8.22
C TYR A 277 -3.30 8.53 -6.69
N ARG A 278 -2.24 8.94 -5.98
CA ARG A 278 -2.21 8.93 -4.51
C ARG A 278 -3.24 9.90 -3.92
N HIS A 279 -3.32 11.12 -4.45
CA HIS A 279 -4.30 12.11 -4.02
C HIS A 279 -5.73 11.73 -4.40
N PHE A 280 -5.93 11.16 -5.59
CA PHE A 280 -7.22 10.66 -6.03
C PHE A 280 -7.72 9.49 -5.16
N ARG A 281 -6.83 8.57 -4.79
CA ARG A 281 -7.15 7.48 -3.86
C ARG A 281 -7.58 8.02 -2.50
N TYR A 282 -6.82 8.97 -1.93
CA TYR A 282 -7.20 9.61 -0.66
C TYR A 282 -8.55 10.32 -0.75
N PHE A 283 -8.80 11.05 -1.85
CA PHE A 283 -10.08 11.72 -2.08
C PHE A 283 -11.25 10.72 -2.12
N ILE A 284 -11.11 9.59 -2.82
CA ILE A 284 -12.12 8.52 -2.82
C ILE A 284 -12.38 7.99 -1.40
N PHE A 285 -11.33 7.77 -0.61
CA PHE A 285 -11.48 7.29 0.77
C PHE A 285 -12.24 8.28 1.65
N VAL A 286 -11.93 9.58 1.54
CA VAL A 286 -12.63 10.63 2.29
C VAL A 286 -14.11 10.70 1.90
N VAL A 287 -14.41 10.60 0.60
CA VAL A 287 -15.79 10.60 0.11
C VAL A 287 -16.56 9.37 0.63
N MET A 288 -15.95 8.18 0.64
CA MET A 288 -16.57 6.97 1.17
C MET A 288 -16.88 7.08 2.68
N ILE A 289 -15.96 7.65 3.45
CA ILE A 289 -16.17 7.91 4.90
C ILE A 289 -17.29 8.93 5.09
N PHE A 290 -17.32 9.99 4.28
CA PHE A 290 -18.36 11.01 4.34
C PHE A 290 -19.76 10.40 4.08
N PHE A 291 -19.92 9.57 3.04
CA PHE A 291 -21.20 8.89 2.80
C PHE A 291 -21.59 7.93 3.92
N ARG A 292 -20.60 7.27 4.55
CA ARG A 292 -20.85 6.39 5.70
C ARG A 292 -21.32 7.17 6.94
N LEU A 293 -20.69 8.30 7.23
CA LEU A 293 -21.10 9.21 8.31
C LEU A 293 -22.48 9.81 8.02
N LEU A 294 -22.73 10.23 6.77
CA LEU A 294 -24.03 10.72 6.34
C LEU A 294 -25.11 9.64 6.52
N GLY A 295 -24.79 8.39 6.19
CA GLY A 295 -25.65 7.24 6.48
C GLY A 295 -25.98 7.13 7.97
N TYR A 296 -24.98 7.17 8.86
CA TYR A 296 -25.23 7.13 10.30
C TYR A 296 -26.08 8.29 10.80
N VAL A 297 -25.90 9.50 10.26
CA VAL A 297 -26.73 10.66 10.60
C VAL A 297 -28.17 10.45 10.13
N LEU A 298 -28.39 9.92 8.93
CA LEU A 298 -29.73 9.59 8.43
C LEU A 298 -30.40 8.49 9.28
N PHE A 299 -29.66 7.44 9.64
CA PHE A 299 -30.15 6.39 10.53
C PHE A 299 -30.47 6.92 11.93
N TYR A 300 -29.64 7.82 12.47
CA TYR A 300 -29.86 8.42 13.78
C TYR A 300 -31.07 9.38 13.78
N LEU A 301 -31.23 10.17 12.70
CA LEU A 301 -32.41 11.01 12.49
C LEU A 301 -33.69 10.15 12.38
N GLN A 302 -33.62 9.04 11.65
CA GLN A 302 -34.74 8.11 11.50
C GLN A 302 -35.07 7.34 12.80
N TYR A 303 -34.06 7.09 13.64
CA TYR A 303 -34.22 6.50 14.97
C TYR A 303 -34.87 7.47 15.97
N ILE A 304 -34.53 8.76 15.91
CA ILE A 304 -35.11 9.78 16.80
C ILE A 304 -36.54 10.14 16.39
N ASN A 305 -36.81 10.27 15.09
CA ASN A 305 -38.15 10.50 14.56
C ASN A 305 -38.30 9.82 13.19
N PRO A 306 -39.06 8.71 13.09
CA PRO A 306 -39.25 8.03 11.81
C PRO A 306 -40.03 8.90 10.80
N ASP A 307 -40.89 9.79 11.28
CA ASP A 307 -41.75 10.66 10.45
C ASP A 307 -41.02 11.92 9.94
N LEU A 308 -39.88 12.30 10.52
CA LEU A 308 -39.18 13.55 10.17
C LEU A 308 -38.66 13.55 8.74
N LEU A 309 -38.13 12.43 8.26
CA LEU A 309 -37.69 12.30 6.87
C LEU A 309 -38.88 12.19 5.91
N VAL A 310 -39.96 11.51 6.30
CA VAL A 310 -41.15 11.34 5.46
C VAL A 310 -41.91 12.66 5.30
N ASP A 311 -41.92 13.51 6.33
CA ASP A 311 -42.62 14.80 6.33
C ASP A 311 -41.78 15.96 5.76
N ALA A 312 -40.46 15.94 5.97
CA ALA A 312 -39.57 17.02 5.48
C ALA A 312 -39.14 16.83 4.02
N LEU A 313 -39.01 15.59 3.52
CA LEU A 313 -38.56 15.32 2.15
C LEU A 313 -39.50 15.90 1.07
N PRO A 314 -40.84 15.82 1.19
CA PRO A 314 -41.78 16.48 0.28
C PRO A 314 -41.80 18.00 0.42
N MET A 315 -41.33 18.53 1.55
CA MET A 315 -41.29 19.96 1.85
C MET A 315 -40.01 20.64 1.33
N VAL A 316 -38.90 19.89 1.23
CA VAL A 316 -37.60 20.39 0.75
C VAL A 316 -37.35 20.07 -0.73
N MET A 317 -37.94 18.99 -1.27
CA MET A 317 -37.75 18.57 -2.66
C MET A 317 -39.01 18.73 -3.52
N SER A 318 -38.83 19.13 -4.79
CA SER A 318 -39.93 19.24 -5.73
C SER A 318 -40.49 17.85 -6.07
N ARG A 319 -41.79 17.78 -6.41
CA ARG A 319 -42.47 16.50 -6.74
C ARG A 319 -41.73 15.69 -7.82
N GLU A 320 -41.09 16.37 -8.77
CA GLU A 320 -40.35 15.74 -9.87
C GLU A 320 -39.03 15.09 -9.41
N THR A 321 -38.29 15.71 -8.49
CA THR A 321 -37.05 15.14 -7.96
C THR A 321 -37.32 13.96 -7.02
N LEU A 322 -38.45 14.00 -6.30
CA LEU A 322 -38.88 12.90 -5.41
C LEU A 322 -39.26 11.64 -6.22
N THR A 323 -39.95 11.80 -7.35
CA THR A 323 -40.25 10.68 -8.25
C THR A 323 -38.99 10.07 -8.84
N ARG A 324 -38.01 10.89 -9.25
CA ARG A 324 -36.73 10.40 -9.78
C ARG A 324 -35.89 9.69 -8.72
N LEU A 325 -35.91 10.18 -7.48
CA LEU A 325 -35.23 9.54 -6.36
C LEU A 325 -35.81 8.17 -6.04
N ARG A 326 -37.15 8.07 -6.00
CA ARG A 326 -37.86 6.80 -5.81
C ARG A 326 -37.47 5.78 -6.88
N ASP A 327 -37.49 6.19 -8.15
CA ASP A 327 -37.20 5.29 -9.26
C ASP A 327 -35.72 4.85 -9.27
N ALA A 328 -34.80 5.66 -8.73
CA ALA A 328 -33.38 5.31 -8.57
C ALA A 328 -33.09 4.39 -7.37
N LEU A 329 -33.88 4.48 -6.29
CA LEU A 329 -33.71 3.68 -5.07
C LEU A 329 -34.45 2.33 -5.13
N PHE A 330 -35.51 2.23 -5.95
CA PHE A 330 -36.32 1.02 -6.09
C PHE A 330 -35.53 -0.27 -6.36
N PRO A 331 -34.50 -0.28 -7.24
CA PRO A 331 -33.70 -1.47 -7.50
C PRO A 331 -32.87 -1.97 -6.30
N PHE A 332 -32.56 -1.09 -5.34
CA PHE A 332 -31.71 -1.42 -4.18
C PHE A 332 -32.52 -1.92 -2.97
N LEU A 333 -33.81 -1.58 -2.88
CA LEU A 333 -34.69 -1.97 -1.77
C LEU A 333 -35.40 -3.32 -1.99
N THR A 334 -35.49 -3.80 -3.24
CA THR A 334 -36.13 -5.07 -3.58
C THR A 334 -35.25 -6.31 -3.36
N LEU A 335 -33.98 -6.15 -2.94
CA LEU A 335 -33.04 -7.28 -2.80
C LEU A 335 -33.07 -7.97 -1.42
N GLU A 336 -33.89 -7.52 -0.47
CA GLU A 336 -33.85 -8.00 0.93
C GLU A 336 -35.17 -8.59 1.47
N VAL A 337 -36.16 -8.87 0.61
CA VAL A 337 -37.44 -9.48 1.04
C VAL A 337 -37.79 -10.73 0.23
N GLU A 338 -36.84 -11.66 0.12
CA GLU A 338 -37.14 -13.00 -0.39
C GLU A 338 -36.36 -14.06 0.37
N GLU A 339 -36.61 -14.18 1.68
CA GLU A 339 -36.44 -15.44 2.40
C GLU A 339 -37.24 -15.40 3.72
N VAL A 340 -37.88 -16.53 4.03
CA VAL A 340 -38.67 -16.85 5.24
C VAL A 340 -40.20 -16.65 5.14
N LEU A 341 -40.87 -17.67 4.58
CA LEU A 341 -42.15 -18.16 5.08
C LEU A 341 -42.19 -19.71 5.01
N PRO A 342 -42.70 -20.40 6.04
CA PRO A 342 -42.61 -21.87 6.14
C PRO A 342 -43.79 -22.59 5.49
N HIS A 343 -43.51 -23.75 4.91
CA HIS A 343 -44.46 -24.86 4.77
C HIS A 343 -43.93 -26.06 5.56
#